data_AF-A0A510E2L1-F1
#
_entry.id   AF-A0A510E2L1-F1
#
_cell.length_a   1.000
_cell.length_b   1.000
_cell.length_c   1.000
_cell.angle_alpha   90.00
_cell.angle_beta   90.00
_cell.angle_gamma   90.00
#
_symmetry.space_group_name_H-M   'P 1'
#
loop_
_entity.id
_entity.type
_entity.pdbx_description
1 polymer ?
#
loop_
_entity_poly.entity_id
_entity_poly.type
_entity_poly.pdbx_seq_one_letter_code
_entity_poly.pdbx_strand_id
1 'polypeptide(L)' 'MNENSVTLSSSGTDIFMIIVSKEYFIDGEVEPSICMKDHLVFINRFPFAIRTTKGVIESIQVKCRELKQLLMSLF' A
#
# COMPACT_ATOMS: atom_id res chain seq x y z
N MET A 1 19.95 10.03 29.82
CA MET A 1 18.63 9.72 29.25
C MET A 1 18.79 9.78 27.74
N ASN A 2 18.62 8.66 27.05
CA ASN A 2 18.92 8.52 25.62
C ASN A 2 17.95 9.33 24.78
N GLU A 3 18.50 10.29 24.03
CA GLU A 3 17.86 10.84 22.85
C GLU A 3 17.91 9.78 21.76
N ASN A 4 16.86 8.96 21.66
CA ASN A 4 16.61 8.18 20.44
C ASN A 4 16.15 9.15 19.36
N SER A 5 17.10 9.92 18.83
CA SER A 5 16.96 10.58 17.55
C SER A 5 16.92 9.47 16.50
N VAL A 6 15.70 9.10 16.09
CA VAL A 6 15.50 8.31 14.89
C VAL A 6 16.03 9.17 13.75
N THR A 7 17.26 8.90 13.34
CA THR A 7 17.85 9.42 12.11
C THR A 7 16.98 8.89 10.98
N LEU A 8 15.98 9.67 10.59
CA LEU A 8 15.27 9.51 9.32
C LEU A 8 16.34 9.68 8.25
N SER A 9 16.88 8.55 7.79
CA SER A 9 17.82 8.53 6.69
C SER A 9 17.18 9.29 5.52
N SER A 10 17.96 10.19 4.94
CA SER A 10 17.62 11.06 3.82
C SER A 10 17.22 10.32 2.53
N SER A 11 17.07 9.00 2.57
CA SER A 11 16.71 8.14 1.43
C SER A 11 15.20 7.90 1.28
N GLY A 12 14.38 8.23 2.27
CA GLY A 12 12.92 8.05 2.24
C GLY A 12 12.53 6.57 2.14
N THR A 13 11.88 6.03 3.17
CA THR A 13 11.40 4.64 3.18
C THR A 13 10.54 4.36 1.95
N ASP A 14 10.91 3.34 1.17
CA ASP A 14 10.11 2.84 0.07
C ASP A 14 8.88 2.12 0.63
N ILE A 15 7.73 2.45 0.07
CA ILE A 15 6.44 1.86 0.40
C ILE A 15 5.94 1.15 -0.84
N PHE A 16 5.63 -0.13 -0.69
CA PHE A 16 4.97 -0.92 -1.72
C PHE A 16 3.47 -0.85 -1.49
N MET A 17 2.78 -0.19 -2.40
CA MET A 17 1.34 -0.07 -2.37
C MET A 17 0.74 -0.95 -3.47
N ILE A 18 -0.30 -1.68 -3.13
CA ILE A 18 -1.04 -2.50 -4.06
C ILE A 18 -2.49 -2.06 -4.08
N ILE A 19 -3.01 -1.79 -5.27
CA ILE A 19 -4.41 -1.39 -5.49
C ILE A 19 -5.12 -2.52 -6.23
N VAL A 20 -6.27 -2.93 -5.69
CA VAL A 20 -7.11 -3.98 -6.26
C VAL A 20 -8.55 -3.52 -6.31
N SER A 21 -9.23 -3.73 -7.44
CA SER A 21 -10.69 -3.54 -7.52
C SER A 21 -11.40 -4.59 -6.67
N LYS A 22 -12.35 -4.17 -5.84
CA LYS A 22 -13.13 -5.06 -4.95
C LYS A 22 -13.83 -6.18 -5.70
N GLU A 23 -14.25 -5.92 -6.93
CA GLU A 23 -14.94 -6.90 -7.77
C GLU A 23 -14.07 -8.12 -8.11
N TYR A 24 -12.73 -7.97 -8.06
CA TYR A 24 -11.77 -9.03 -8.36
C TYR A 24 -11.03 -9.54 -7.13
N PHE A 25 -11.21 -8.92 -5.97
CA PHE A 25 -10.55 -9.34 -4.74
C PHE A 25 -11.15 -10.66 -4.23
N ILE A 26 -10.28 -11.63 -3.96
CA ILE A 26 -10.66 -12.86 -3.28
C ILE A 26 -10.27 -12.69 -1.82
N ASP A 27 -11.26 -12.78 -0.95
CA ASP A 27 -11.05 -12.68 0.49
C ASP A 27 -10.00 -13.72 0.96
N GLY A 28 -9.09 -13.30 1.83
CA GLY A 28 -7.89 -14.05 2.15
C GLY A 28 -7.26 -13.66 3.48
N GLU A 29 -6.03 -14.09 3.73
CA GLU A 29 -5.35 -13.86 5.02
C GLU A 29 -4.83 -12.44 5.22
N VAL A 30 -4.92 -11.59 4.19
CA VAL A 30 -4.38 -10.23 4.24
C VAL A 30 -5.52 -9.23 4.23
N GLU A 31 -5.61 -8.47 5.32
CA GLU A 31 -6.57 -7.37 5.41
C GLU A 31 -6.07 -6.13 4.64
N PRO A 32 -6.97 -5.43 3.94
CA PRO A 32 -6.64 -4.16 3.29
C PRO A 32 -6.28 -3.09 4.33
N SER A 33 -5.27 -2.28 4.01
CA SER A 33 -4.85 -1.15 4.86
C SER A 33 -5.84 0.02 4.75
N ILE A 34 -6.44 0.20 3.57
CA ILE A 34 -7.45 1.22 3.30
C ILE A 34 -8.54 0.61 2.41
N CYS A 35 -9.80 0.82 2.80
CA CYS A 35 -10.97 0.46 2.01
C CYS A 35 -11.56 1.70 1.36
N MET A 36 -11.54 1.76 0.04
CA MET A 36 -12.20 2.82 -0.75
C MET A 36 -13.55 2.32 -1.26
N LYS A 37 -14.30 3.13 -2.02
CA LYS A 37 -15.63 2.72 -2.54
C LYS A 37 -15.54 1.42 -3.35
N ASP A 38 -14.72 1.45 -4.40
CA ASP A 38 -14.61 0.35 -5.37
C ASP A 38 -13.24 -0.37 -5.34
N HIS A 39 -12.30 0.12 -4.53
CA HIS A 39 -10.93 -0.38 -4.46
C HIS A 39 -10.51 -0.73 -3.03
N LEU A 40 -9.54 -1.63 -2.92
CA LEU A 40 -8.80 -2.00 -1.72
C LEU A 40 -7.33 -1.64 -1.91
N VAL A 41 -6.75 -1.00 -0.90
CA VAL A 41 -5.35 -0.58 -0.92
C VAL A 41 -4.60 -1.32 0.17
N PHE A 42 -3.48 -1.94 -0.20
CA PHE A 42 -2.59 -2.68 0.69
C PHE A 42 -1.24 -1.99 0.73
N ILE A 43 -0.75 -1.67 1.93
CA ILE A 43 0.50 -0.94 2.11
C ILE A 43 1.54 -1.89 2.72
N ASN A 44 2.77 -1.84 2.18
CA ASN A 44 3.88 -2.71 2.55
C ASN A 44 3.52 -4.20 2.42
N ARG A 45 2.82 -4.54 1.34
CA ARG A 45 2.50 -5.92 0.95
C ARG A 45 3.11 -6.23 -0.40
N PHE A 46 3.35 -7.53 -0.63
CA PHE A 46 3.82 -8.03 -1.93
C PHE A 46 2.64 -8.53 -2.77
N PRO A 47 2.70 -8.44 -4.11
CA PRO A 47 1.61 -8.86 -5.00
C PRO A 47 1.15 -10.30 -4.79
N PHE A 48 2.07 -11.22 -4.52
CA PHE A 48 1.75 -12.63 -4.28
C PHE A 48 0.92 -12.88 -3.01
N ALA A 49 0.90 -11.92 -2.08
CA ALA A 49 0.13 -12.03 -0.84
C ALA A 49 -1.36 -11.72 -1.07
N ILE A 50 -1.73 -11.15 -2.22
CA ILE A 50 -3.09 -10.73 -2.55
C ILE A 50 -3.62 -11.63 -3.64
N ARG A 51 -4.76 -12.26 -3.38
CA ARG A 51 -5.43 -13.16 -4.32
C ARG A 51 -6.50 -12.40 -5.08
N THR A 52 -6.52 -12.56 -6.40
CA THR A 52 -7.48 -11.92 -7.27
C THR A 52 -8.03 -12.91 -8.29
N THR A 53 -9.28 -12.75 -8.71
CA THR A 53 -9.88 -13.56 -9.79
C THR A 53 -9.34 -13.18 -11.17
N LYS A 54 -8.81 -11.97 -11.32
CA LYS A 54 -8.07 -11.50 -12.49
C LYS A 54 -6.62 -11.22 -12.11
N GLY A 55 -5.67 -11.74 -12.87
CA GLY A 55 -4.22 -11.65 -12.58
C GLY A 55 -3.60 -10.25 -12.71
N VAL A 56 -4.39 -9.18 -12.75
CA VAL A 56 -3.88 -7.81 -12.81
C VAL A 56 -3.98 -7.20 -11.43
N ILE A 57 -2.82 -7.01 -10.81
CA ILE A 57 -2.63 -6.32 -9.54
C ILE A 57 -1.77 -5.10 -9.85
N GLU A 58 -2.29 -3.90 -9.62
CA GLU A 58 -1.48 -2.70 -9.75
C GLU A 58 -0.59 -2.55 -8.52
N SER A 59 0.73 -2.60 -8.74
CA SER A 59 1.74 -2.41 -7.71
C SER A 59 2.48 -1.11 -7.97
N ILE A 60 2.49 -0.23 -6.98
CA ILE A 60 3.11 1.08 -7.03
C ILE A 60 4.15 1.14 -5.92
N GLN A 61 5.40 1.43 -6.29
CA GLN A 61 6.43 1.77 -5.32
C GLN A 61 6.49 3.29 -5.18
N VAL A 62 6.26 3.80 -3.97
CA VAL A 62 6.31 5.23 -3.67
C VAL A 62 7.18 5.52 -2.47
N LYS A 63 7.75 6.73 -2.40
CA LYS A 63 8.43 7.18 -1.19
C LYS A 63 7.40 7.53 -0.12
N CYS A 64 7.73 7.24 1.14
CA CYS A 64 6.88 7.57 2.28
C CYS A 64 6.42 9.06 2.29
N ARG A 65 7.31 9.97 1.90
CA ARG A 65 6.99 11.41 1.77
C ARG A 65 5.91 11.73 0.73
N GLU A 66 5.78 10.90 -0.31
CA GLU A 66 4.83 11.06 -1.42
C GLU A 66 3.50 10.32 -1.15
N LEU A 67 3.49 9.37 -0.19
CA LEU A 67 2.31 8.55 0.12
C LEU A 67 1.08 9.40 0.44
N LYS A 68 1.23 10.45 1.25
CA LYS A 68 0.09 11.32 1.61
C LYS A 68 -0.55 11.96 0.38
N GLN A 69 0.26 12.48 -0.54
CA GLN A 69 -0.23 13.13 -1.76
C GLN A 69 -0.90 12.11 -2.68
N LEU A 70 -0.31 10.92 -2.82
CA LEU A 70 -0.87 9.85 -3.61
C LEU A 70 -2.23 9.39 -3.06
N LEU A 71 -2.32 9.13 -1.76
CA LEU A 71 -3.58 8.74 -1.12
C LEU A 71 -4.64 9.81 -1.33
N MET A 72 -4.30 11.10 -1.17
CA MET A 72 -5.24 12.20 -1.42
C MET A 72 -5.70 12.27 -2.88
N SER A 73 -4.89 11.85 -3.85
CA SER A 73 -5.30 11.82 -5.26
C SER A 73 -6.24 10.67 -5.62
N LEU A 74 -6.32 9.65 -4.75
CA LEU A 74 -7.24 8.54 -4.90
C LEU A 74 -8.66 8.87 -4.35
N PHE A 75 -8.79 9.91 -3.51
CA PHE A 75 -10.04 10.39 -2.89
C PHE A 75 -10.58 11.66 -3.57
#